data_AF-A0A924WWI9-F1
#
_entry.id   AF-A0A924WWI9-F1
#
_cell.length_a   1.000
_cell.length_b   1.000
_cell.length_c   1.000
_cell.angle_alpha   90.00
_cell.angle_beta   90.00
_cell.angle_gamma   90.00
#
_symmetry.space_group_name_H-M   'P 1'
#
loop_
_entity.id
_entity.type
_entity.pdbx_description
1 polymer ?
#
loop_
_entity_poly.entity_id
_entity_poly.type
_entity_poly.pdbx_seq_one_letter_code
_entity_poly.pdbx_strand_id
1 'polypeptide(L)'
;MANVSRRFWFTFPTRTQVEKPIIWQMSRKFPDVMFDIRQASVQNEIGIMAVLLSGQADDVTAAVEFCRAAGLQVDPIEKSVVEG
;
A
#
# COMPACT_ATOMS: atom_id res chain seq x y z
N MET A 1 -19.32 6.43 -8.10
CA MET A 1 -18.80 5.60 -6.99
C MET A 1 -17.95 6.51 -6.11
N ALA A 2 -17.99 6.33 -4.79
CA ALA A 2 -17.30 7.21 -3.85
C ALA A 2 -15.80 6.89 -3.82
N ASN A 3 -14.96 7.93 -3.90
CA ASN A 3 -13.53 7.78 -3.62
C ASN A 3 -13.34 7.51 -2.12
N VAL A 4 -12.43 6.61 -1.79
CA VAL A 4 -12.05 6.29 -0.40
C VAL A 4 -10.58 6.61 -0.20
N SER A 5 -10.23 6.99 1.03
CA SER A 5 -8.85 7.20 1.47
C SER A 5 -8.59 6.34 2.71
N ARG A 6 -7.68 5.37 2.60
CA ARG A 6 -7.39 4.40 3.68
C ARG A 6 -5.89 4.33 3.95
N ARG A 7 -5.51 4.31 5.22
CA ARG A 7 -4.11 4.22 5.66
C ARG A 7 -3.75 2.78 5.99
N PHE A 8 -2.57 2.34 5.55
CA PHE A 8 -2.07 0.99 5.74
C PHE A 8 -0.62 1.01 6.20
N TRP A 9 -0.25 0.04 7.03
CA TRP A 9 1.12 -0.41 7.21
C TRP A 9 1.46 -1.39 6.09
N PHE A 10 2.49 -1.09 5.33
CA PHE A 10 3.11 -1.99 4.35
C PHE A 10 4.42 -2.48 4.96
N THR A 11 4.48 -3.77 5.26
CA THR A 11 5.68 -4.43 5.75
C THR A 11 6.25 -5.32 4.64
N PHE A 12 7.52 -5.11 4.32
CA PHE A 12 8.35 -5.92 3.43
C PHE A 12 9.20 -6.83 4.33
N PRO A 13 8.75 -8.06 4.63
CA PRO A 13 9.32 -8.85 5.73
C PRO A 13 10.71 -9.43 5.44
N THR A 14 11.18 -9.40 4.19
CA THR A 14 12.46 -9.99 3.79
C THR A 14 13.24 -9.10 2.83
N ARG A 15 14.56 -9.29 2.80
CA ARG A 15 15.48 -8.69 1.81
C ARG A 15 14.99 -8.83 0.38
N THR A 16 14.55 -10.03 0.00
CA THR A 16 14.05 -10.32 -1.35
C THR A 16 12.82 -9.49 -1.71
N GLN A 17 11.99 -9.08 -0.75
CA GLN A 17 10.85 -8.18 -1.01
C GLN A 17 11.27 -6.72 -1.05
N VAL A 18 12.19 -6.29 -0.19
CA VAL A 18 12.74 -4.92 -0.22
C VAL A 18 13.40 -4.60 -1.57
N GLU A 19 14.07 -5.58 -2.18
CA GLU A 19 14.72 -5.42 -3.49
C GLU A 19 13.74 -5.44 -4.68
N LYS A 20 12.45 -5.75 -4.48
CA LYS A 20 11.44 -5.77 -5.55
C LYS A 20 10.68 -4.43 -5.63
N PRO A 21 10.39 -3.93 -6.84
CA PRO A 21 9.69 -2.66 -7.03
C PRO A 21 8.16 -2.79 -6.88
N ILE A 22 7.68 -3.41 -5.80
CA ILE A 22 6.28 -3.85 -5.65
C ILE A 22 5.30 -2.66 -5.69
N ILE A 23 5.62 -1.54 -5.02
CA ILE A 23 4.76 -0.33 -5.03
C ILE A 23 4.67 0.27 -6.43
N TRP A 24 5.76 0.27 -7.19
CA TRP A 24 5.74 0.72 -8.59
C TRP A 24 4.91 -0.22 -9.47
N GLN A 25 5.01 -1.54 -9.28
CA GLN A 25 4.18 -2.50 -10.02
C GLN A 25 2.69 -2.31 -9.70
N MET A 26 2.36 -2.04 -8.43
CA MET A 26 1.01 -1.73 -7.99
C MET A 26 0.49 -0.47 -8.69
N SER A 27 1.25 0.64 -8.70
CA SER A 27 0.80 1.90 -9.32
C SER A 27 0.64 1.80 -10.83
N ARG A 28 1.42 0.93 -11.51
CA ARG A 28 1.23 0.66 -12.94
C ARG A 28 0.01 -0.19 -13.23
N LYS A 29 -0.34 -1.10 -12.31
CA LYS A 29 -1.51 -1.98 -12.46
C LYS A 29 -2.83 -1.29 -12.10
N PHE A 30 -2.78 -0.36 -11.14
CA PHE A 30 -3.92 0.42 -10.66
C PHE A 30 -3.60 1.92 -10.77
N PRO A 31 -3.57 2.48 -12.00
CA PRO A 31 -3.10 3.86 -12.24
C PRO A 31 -3.97 4.92 -11.57
N ASP A 32 -5.24 4.61 -11.30
CA ASP A 32 -6.20 5.52 -10.63
C ASP A 32 -6.17 5.38 -9.09
N VAL A 33 -5.32 4.51 -8.55
CA VAL A 33 -5.04 4.43 -7.10
C VAL A 33 -3.79 5.25 -6.80
N MET A 34 -4.00 6.42 -6.21
CA MET A 34 -2.92 7.22 -5.65
C MET A 34 -2.36 6.50 -4.42
N PHE A 35 -1.04 6.33 -4.38
CA PHE A 35 -0.33 5.94 -3.18
C PHE A 35 0.46 7.14 -2.66
N ASP A 36 0.34 7.38 -1.36
CA ASP A 36 0.92 8.56 -0.77
C ASP A 36 1.62 8.18 0.55
N ILE A 37 2.95 8.23 0.54
CA ILE A 37 3.79 7.68 1.60
C ILE A 37 3.83 8.68 2.77
N ARG A 38 3.34 8.25 3.93
CA ARG A 38 3.32 9.05 5.17
C ARG A 38 4.58 8.89 6.00
N GLN A 39 5.12 7.68 6.01
CA GLN A 39 6.33 7.34 6.73
C GLN A 39 6.95 6.12 6.03
N ALA A 40 8.27 6.06 5.98
CA ALA A 40 8.98 4.88 5.51
C ALA A 40 10.27 4.69 6.31
N SER A 41 10.54 3.45 6.72
CA SER A 41 11.84 2.99 7.17
C SER A 41 12.16 1.76 6.35
N VAL A 42 13.18 1.85 5.49
CA VAL A 42 13.60 0.76 4.61
C VAL A 42 15.07 0.48 4.86
N GLN A 43 15.36 -0.76 5.23
CA GLN A 43 16.69 -1.29 5.48
C GLN A 43 16.92 -2.52 4.59
N ASN A 44 18.12 -3.10 4.61
CA ASN A 44 18.48 -4.19 3.70
C ASN A 44 17.62 -5.45 3.91
N GLU A 45 17.15 -5.71 5.13
CA GLU A 45 16.44 -6.93 5.49
C GLU A 45 14.93 -6.75 5.64
N ILE A 46 14.48 -5.54 5.99
CA ILE A 46 13.07 -5.23 6.28
C ILE A 46 12.73 -3.80 5.89
N GLY A 47 11.52 -3.61 5.38
CA GLY A 47 10.93 -2.31 5.14
C GLY A 47 9.57 -2.19 5.83
N ILE A 48 9.29 -1.03 6.43
CA ILE A 48 7.99 -0.70 7.02
C ILE A 48 7.59 0.68 6.52
N MET A 49 6.39 0.79 5.97
CA MET A 49 5.86 2.05 5.41
C MET A 49 4.42 2.28 5.87
N ALA A 50 4.11 3.50 6.29
CA ALA A 50 2.73 3.96 6.39
C ALA A 50 2.34 4.59 5.06
N VAL A 51 1.34 4.03 4.38
CA VAL A 51 0.90 4.47 3.05
C VAL A 51 -0.59 4.80 3.10
N LEU A 52 -0.96 5.98 2.62
CA LEU A 52 -2.34 6.33 2.32
C LEU A 52 -2.63 5.90 0.88
N LEU A 53 -3.66 5.08 0.68
CA LEU A 53 -4.17 4.76 -0.65
C LEU A 53 -5.50 5.47 -0.85
N SER A 54 -5.63 6.15 -1.99
CA SER A 54 -6.83 6.89 -2.36
C SER A 54 -7.26 6.59 -3.79
N GLY A 55 -8.56 6.36 -3.99
CA GLY A 55 -9.14 6.02 -5.29
C GLY A 55 -10.52 5.39 -5.15
N GLN A 56 -11.00 4.71 -6.20
CA GLN A 56 -12.25 3.94 -6.12
C GLN A 56 -12.11 2.80 -5.11
N ALA A 57 -13.17 2.52 -4.35
CA ALA A 57 -13.13 1.54 -3.26
C ALA A 57 -12.68 0.14 -3.71
N ASP A 58 -13.16 -0.31 -4.87
CA ASP A 58 -12.82 -1.60 -5.45
C ASP A 58 -11.36 -1.65 -5.91
N ASP A 59 -10.86 -0.58 -6.55
CA ASP A 59 -9.48 -0.50 -7.00
C ASP A 59 -8.49 -0.43 -5.83
N VAL A 60 -8.80 0.33 -4.78
CA VAL A 60 -7.97 0.36 -3.56
C VAL A 60 -7.92 -1.01 -2.91
N THR A 61 -9.05 -1.74 -2.89
CA THR A 61 -9.10 -3.10 -2.35
C THR A 61 -8.27 -4.06 -3.20
N ALA A 62 -8.40 -4.00 -4.53
CA ALA A 62 -7.63 -4.83 -5.45
C ALA A 62 -6.11 -4.52 -5.40
N ALA A 63 -5.73 -3.25 -5.20
CA ALA A 63 -4.34 -2.83 -5.04
C ALA A 63 -3.72 -3.40 -3.75
N VAL A 64 -4.47 -3.41 -2.64
CA VAL A 64 -4.04 -4.04 -1.38
C VAL A 64 -3.83 -5.55 -1.57
N GLU A 65 -4.78 -6.23 -2.20
CA GLU A 65 -4.66 -7.68 -2.46
C GLU A 65 -3.50 -8.01 -3.41
N PHE A 66 -3.24 -7.15 -4.40
CA PHE A 66 -2.06 -7.30 -5.26
C PHE A 66 -0.75 -7.23 -4.46
N CYS A 67 -0.61 -6.25 -3.55
CA CYS A 67 0.57 -6.14 -2.70
C CYS A 67 0.72 -7.36 -1.78
N ARG A 68 -0.39 -7.86 -1.20
CA ARG A 68 -0.40 -9.09 -0.39
C ARG A 68 0.05 -10.31 -1.19
N ALA A 69 -0.48 -10.49 -2.40
CA ALA A 69 -0.09 -11.58 -3.30
C ALA A 69 1.39 -11.47 -3.74
N ALA A 70 1.95 -10.26 -3.81
CA ALA A 70 3.37 -10.03 -4.06
C ALA A 70 4.27 -10.29 -2.83
N GLY A 71 3.68 -10.60 -1.68
CA GLY A 71 4.35 -10.98 -0.45
C GLY A 71 4.51 -9.86 0.58
N LEU A 72 3.93 -8.67 0.37
CA LEU A 72 3.87 -7.66 1.43
C LEU A 72 2.84 -8.08 2.48
N GLN A 73 3.15 -7.83 3.74
CA GLN A 73 2.13 -7.77 4.77
C GLN A 73 1.50 -6.35 4.72
N VAL A 74 0.18 -6.29 4.58
CA VAL A 74 -0.56 -5.03 4.46
C VAL A 74 -1.66 -5.00 5.51
N ASP A 75 -1.50 -4.16 6.52
CA ASP A 75 -2.43 -4.05 7.65
C ASP A 75 -3.06 -2.65 7.70
N PRO A 76 -4.37 -2.51 7.97
CA PRO A 76 -4.97 -1.19 8.13
C PRO A 76 -4.40 -0.47 9.37
N ILE A 77 -4.17 0.83 9.24
CA ILE A 77 -3.91 1.68 10.40
C ILE A 77 -5.27 2.07 10.96
N GLU A 78 -5.58 1.62 12.19
CA GLU A 78 -6.83 1.97 12.88
C GLU A 78 -6.88 3.48 13.17
N LYS A 79 -7.33 4.24 12.15
CA LYS A 79 -7.81 5.64 12.10
C LYS A 79 -8.02 6.01 10.62
N SER A 80 -8.96 5.31 9.98
CA SER A 80 -9.46 5.69 8.65
C SER A 80 -10.31 6.95 8.83
N VAL A 81 -9.81 8.09 8.35
CA VAL A 81 -10.64 9.30 8.24
C VAL A 81 -11.58 9.04 7.07
N VAL A 82 -12.87 8.91 7.34
CA VAL A 82 -13.89 9.00 6.30
C VAL A 82 -14.02 10.48 5.97
N GLU A 83 -13.34 10.94 4.91
CA GLU A 83 -13.73 12.21 4.29
C GLU A 83 -15.00 11.95 3.49
N GLY A 84 -16.04 12.72 3.81
CA GLY A 84 -17.41 12.57 3.27
C GLY A 84 -17.56 13.02 1.82
#